data_AF-A0A2P6TNR7-F1
#
_entry.id   AF-A0A2P6TNR7-F1
#
_cell.length_a   1.000
_cell.length_b   1.000
_cell.length_c   1.000
_cell.angle_alpha   90.00
_cell.angle_beta   90.00
_cell.angle_gamma   90.00
#
_symmetry.space_group_name_H-M   'P 1'
#
loop_
_entity.id
_entity.type
_entity.pdbx_description
1 polymer ?
#
loop_
_entity_poly.entity_id
_entity_poly.type
_entity_poly.pdbx_seq_one_letter_code
_entity_poly.pdbx_strand_id
1 'polypeptide(L)'
;MHVGQAACDAPAVQRRFFAAVPLLLLAAIAAVLPSPAAAHGFIIAPAARNYVRNWNWCPHCVNGGGPAATSRGGQLTWPASAAAACGDPSLATAGAPVATYHAGSVINIQLFITAQHGGRHVFRLCPGPNMTSACLTAPGAVLQRADGAGPFSWTPREGGPSPAPSAGTYARAIRAGIGGELYAWRYRLPAGVTCERCVLWWRWSTGNSCTVPGSPAWLSTGNLPACGSWGAYPEEFMNCADVRIVVPPPSPPPRPPLRLPFPRPPPPRPRPPPPPRPRPSPPRNRPPSPPPPPVQLPPWMLACTAAKAAQFCAAQPAVDRFYAAPGTACRCFFRCVPGFPATVYTCDDPLVFNQAAQYCDWPSYVTCTVA
;
A
#
# COMPACT_ATOMS: atom_id res chain seq x y z
N MET A 1 2.86 60.16 64.83
CA MET A 1 2.37 58.80 64.47
C MET A 1 0.91 58.92 64.06
N HIS A 2 0.46 58.02 63.19
CA HIS A 2 -0.82 58.01 62.46
C HIS A 2 -0.85 58.77 61.12
N VAL A 3 -0.87 57.91 60.09
CA VAL A 3 -1.24 58.12 58.70
C VAL A 3 -2.76 58.11 58.61
N GLY A 4 -3.35 59.00 57.80
CA GLY A 4 -4.78 58.93 57.48
C GLY A 4 -5.32 60.15 56.74
N GLN A 5 -5.49 59.97 55.42
CA GLN A 5 -6.51 60.55 54.53
C GLN A 5 -6.74 62.07 54.49
N ALA A 6 -6.54 62.63 53.28
CA ALA A 6 -7.25 63.82 52.80
C ALA A 6 -7.91 63.48 51.45
N ALA A 7 -9.16 63.91 51.33
CA ALA A 7 -10.05 63.77 50.19
C ALA A 7 -10.22 65.13 49.44
N CYS A 8 -10.95 65.08 48.31
CA CYS A 8 -11.58 66.19 47.55
C CYS A 8 -10.66 66.85 46.50
N ASP A 9 -10.99 67.08 45.21
CA ASP A 9 -12.21 67.58 44.53
C ASP A 9 -12.18 67.16 43.03
N ALA A 10 -13.24 66.65 42.39
CA ALA A 10 -14.40 67.31 41.74
C ALA A 10 -14.37 67.09 40.19
N PRO A 11 -15.53 67.18 39.48
CA PRO A 11 -15.78 66.49 38.21
C PRO A 11 -15.73 67.41 36.97
N ALA A 12 -15.44 66.86 35.79
CA ALA A 12 -15.90 67.47 34.53
C ALA A 12 -15.97 66.46 33.37
N VAL A 13 -17.21 66.18 33.00
CA VAL A 13 -17.72 65.76 31.69
C VAL A 13 -16.78 66.07 30.53
N GLN A 14 -16.43 65.07 29.70
CA GLN A 14 -16.51 65.20 28.24
C GLN A 14 -16.57 63.85 27.51
N ARG A 15 -17.81 63.53 27.12
CA ARG A 15 -18.25 62.91 25.86
C ARG A 15 -17.26 62.00 25.11
N ARG A 16 -17.56 60.71 25.25
CA ARG A 16 -17.56 59.64 24.21
C ARG A 16 -17.00 60.06 22.84
N PHE A 17 -15.78 59.64 22.57
CA PHE A 17 -15.40 59.15 21.24
C PHE A 17 -14.93 57.71 21.41
N PHE A 18 -15.85 56.76 21.21
CA PHE A 18 -15.46 55.39 20.91
C PHE A 18 -14.86 55.42 19.50
N ALA A 19 -13.53 55.53 19.41
CA ALA A 19 -12.84 55.11 18.21
C ALA A 19 -13.06 53.58 18.10
N ALA A 20 -13.82 53.18 17.09
CA ALA A 20 -13.98 51.78 16.73
C ALA A 20 -12.59 51.23 16.34
N VAL A 21 -11.95 50.51 17.26
CA VAL A 21 -10.82 49.66 16.93
C VAL A 21 -11.39 48.52 16.07
N PRO A 22 -10.97 48.36 14.81
CA PRO A 22 -11.52 47.31 13.97
C PRO A 22 -11.08 45.96 14.53
N LEU A 23 -12.06 45.20 15.00
CA LEU A 23 -11.94 43.82 15.46
C LEU A 23 -11.70 42.89 14.26
N LEU A 24 -10.61 43.10 13.52
CA LEU A 24 -10.30 42.41 12.26
C LEU A 24 -8.90 41.79 12.21
N LEU A 25 -8.23 41.62 13.35
CA LEU A 25 -6.87 41.04 13.40
C LEU A 25 -6.69 39.84 14.33
N LEU A 26 -7.79 39.21 14.81
CA LEU A 26 -7.72 37.99 15.62
C LEU A 26 -8.36 36.74 14.98
N ALA A 27 -8.93 36.86 13.77
CA ALA A 27 -9.57 35.72 13.07
C ALA A 27 -8.70 35.07 11.97
N ALA A 28 -7.47 35.54 11.72
CA ALA A 28 -6.66 35.10 10.58
C ALA A 28 -5.40 34.29 10.94
N ILE A 29 -5.26 33.77 12.16
CA ILE A 29 -4.12 32.91 12.58
C ILE A 29 -4.57 31.48 12.97
N ALA A 30 -5.87 31.16 12.87
CA ALA A 30 -6.38 29.85 13.28
C ALA A 30 -6.44 28.78 12.17
N ALA A 31 -5.91 29.02 10.96
CA ALA A 31 -6.12 28.09 9.84
C ALA A 31 -4.89 27.85 8.95
N VAL A 32 -3.69 27.69 9.53
CA VAL A 32 -2.61 26.89 8.92
C VAL A 32 -1.85 26.18 10.03
N LEU A 33 -2.54 25.33 10.81
CA LEU A 33 -1.83 24.24 11.46
C LEU A 33 -1.46 23.26 10.34
N PRO A 34 -0.18 22.94 10.11
CA PRO A 34 0.18 21.91 9.16
C PRO A 34 -0.52 20.63 9.60
N SER A 35 -1.45 20.12 8.79
CA SER A 35 -1.93 18.75 8.95
C SER A 35 -0.70 17.86 9.09
N PRO A 36 -0.62 16.98 10.10
CA PRO A 36 0.49 16.03 10.18
C PRO A 36 0.54 15.30 8.84
N ALA A 37 1.65 15.46 8.12
CA ALA A 37 1.82 14.81 6.84
C ALA A 37 1.93 13.30 7.10
N ALA A 38 0.81 12.58 7.01
CA ALA A 38 0.77 11.14 7.15
C ALA A 38 1.36 10.49 5.90
N ALA A 39 2.24 9.50 6.08
CA ALA A 39 2.65 8.62 5.00
C ALA A 39 1.44 7.83 4.53
N HIS A 40 1.57 7.24 3.36
CA HIS A 40 0.51 6.44 2.82
C HIS A 40 1.06 5.32 1.95
N GLY A 41 0.67 4.08 2.24
CA GLY A 41 1.05 2.95 1.42
C GLY A 41 0.46 1.62 1.88
N PHE A 42 0.51 0.63 0.99
CA PHE A 42 0.01 -0.71 1.26
C PHE A 42 0.67 -1.78 0.40
N ILE A 43 0.54 -3.06 0.79
CA ILE A 43 0.91 -4.18 -0.08
C ILE A 43 -0.12 -4.34 -1.19
N ILE A 44 0.33 -4.14 -2.43
CA ILE A 44 -0.48 -4.35 -3.64
C ILE A 44 -0.40 -5.80 -4.13
N ALA A 45 0.76 -6.46 -3.97
CA ALA A 45 0.93 -7.86 -4.35
C ALA A 45 1.84 -8.61 -3.36
N PRO A 46 1.41 -9.75 -2.77
CA PRO A 46 0.02 -10.23 -2.76
C PRO A 46 -0.90 -9.17 -2.11
N ALA A 47 -2.13 -9.04 -2.61
CA ALA A 47 -3.05 -7.99 -2.16
C ALA A 47 -3.33 -8.10 -0.65
N ALA A 48 -3.03 -7.04 0.11
CA ALA A 48 -3.32 -7.03 1.53
C ALA A 48 -4.80 -6.81 1.83
N ARG A 49 -5.25 -7.21 3.01
CA ARG A 49 -6.64 -7.11 3.49
C ARG A 49 -7.20 -5.70 3.41
N ASN A 50 -6.43 -4.68 3.82
CA ASN A 50 -6.84 -3.28 3.68
C ASN A 50 -7.08 -2.90 2.22
N TYR A 51 -6.32 -3.47 1.30
CA TYR A 51 -6.46 -3.19 -0.11
C TYR A 51 -7.59 -4.00 -0.75
N VAL A 52 -7.67 -5.30 -0.52
CA VAL A 52 -8.80 -6.15 -0.93
C VAL A 52 -10.11 -5.54 -0.41
N ARG A 53 -10.17 -5.18 0.86
CA ARG A 53 -11.36 -4.61 1.49
C ARG A 53 -11.56 -3.12 1.21
N ASN A 54 -10.68 -2.48 0.46
CA ASN A 54 -10.68 -1.03 0.24
C ASN A 54 -10.95 -0.23 1.53
N TRP A 55 -10.24 -0.57 2.60
CA TRP A 55 -10.51 -0.13 3.97
C TRP A 55 -10.71 1.38 4.04
N ASN A 56 -11.86 1.80 4.54
CA ASN A 56 -12.28 3.20 4.65
C ASN A 56 -12.04 4.04 3.39
N TRP A 57 -12.09 3.44 2.19
CA TRP A 57 -11.83 4.10 0.90
C TRP A 57 -10.41 4.65 0.77
N CYS A 58 -9.55 4.27 1.70
CA CYS A 58 -8.17 4.66 1.78
C CYS A 58 -7.33 3.48 2.25
N PRO A 59 -7.11 2.48 1.37
CA PRO A 59 -6.29 1.32 1.72
C PRO A 59 -4.87 1.72 2.11
N HIS A 60 -4.41 2.88 1.65
CA HIS A 60 -3.11 3.46 1.95
C HIS A 60 -3.05 4.23 3.29
N CYS A 61 -4.17 4.50 3.97
CA CYS A 61 -4.24 5.30 5.20
C CYS A 61 -3.98 4.51 6.50
N VAL A 62 -3.67 3.21 6.43
CA VAL A 62 -3.63 2.34 7.62
C VAL A 62 -2.32 2.53 8.42
N ASN A 63 -2.17 3.71 9.02
CA ASN A 63 -0.98 4.20 9.71
C ASN A 63 -0.98 3.95 11.24
N GLY A 64 -1.86 3.06 11.71
CA GLY A 64 -2.00 2.72 13.13
C GLY A 64 -2.41 3.90 14.03
N GLY A 65 -2.96 4.98 13.46
CA GLY A 65 -3.32 6.21 14.18
C GLY A 65 -2.17 7.19 14.41
N GLY A 66 -1.02 6.97 13.76
CA GLY A 66 0.16 7.83 13.85
C GLY A 66 1.02 7.61 15.12
N PRO A 67 2.16 8.32 15.24
CA PRO A 67 3.17 8.07 16.28
C PRO A 67 2.65 8.10 17.72
N ALA A 68 1.70 8.99 18.03
CA ALA A 68 1.10 9.07 19.36
C ALA A 68 0.26 7.82 19.68
N ALA A 69 -0.53 7.32 18.73
CA ALA A 69 -1.32 6.11 18.93
C ALA A 69 -0.44 4.86 19.00
N THR A 70 0.52 4.71 18.08
CA THR A 70 1.40 3.54 18.03
C THR A 70 2.35 3.43 19.22
N SER A 71 2.74 4.56 19.84
CA SER A 71 3.51 4.61 21.07
C SER A 71 2.67 4.52 22.35
N ARG A 72 1.33 4.43 22.24
CA ARG A 72 0.40 4.55 23.38
C ARG A 72 0.67 5.81 24.20
N GLY A 73 0.71 6.96 23.53
CA GLY A 73 1.00 8.26 24.13
C GLY A 73 2.40 8.36 24.74
N GLY A 74 3.39 7.66 24.16
CA GLY A 74 4.77 7.62 24.65
C GLY A 74 5.04 6.61 25.77
N GLN A 75 4.07 5.78 26.15
CA GLN A 75 4.26 4.73 27.17
C GLN A 75 5.11 3.55 26.68
N LEU A 76 5.18 3.36 25.36
CA LEU A 76 5.98 2.30 24.74
C LEU A 76 7.34 2.85 24.29
N THR A 77 8.35 1.98 24.29
CA THR A 77 9.63 2.23 23.62
C THR A 77 9.68 1.44 22.32
N TRP A 78 9.98 2.11 21.21
CA TRP A 78 10.11 1.45 19.92
C TRP A 78 11.22 0.37 20.00
N PRO A 79 11.03 -0.85 19.47
CA PRO A 79 10.08 -1.24 18.43
C PRO A 79 8.74 -1.81 18.90
N ALA A 80 8.40 -1.73 20.19
CA ALA A 80 7.05 -2.05 20.63
C ALA A 80 6.02 -1.16 19.90
N SER A 81 4.80 -1.64 19.70
CA SER A 81 3.77 -0.87 19.01
C SER A 81 2.39 -1.28 19.54
N ALA A 82 1.53 -0.29 19.74
CA ALA A 82 0.14 -0.49 20.09
C ALA A 82 -0.77 -0.67 18.87
N ALA A 83 -0.22 -0.53 17.64
CA ALA A 83 -0.98 -0.75 16.41
C ALA A 83 -1.57 -2.17 16.37
N ALA A 84 -2.78 -2.29 15.84
CA ALA A 84 -3.35 -3.60 15.55
C ALA A 84 -2.44 -4.35 14.56
N ALA A 85 -2.34 -5.68 14.69
CA ALA A 85 -1.40 -6.45 13.89
C ALA A 85 -1.63 -6.29 12.38
N CYS A 86 -2.88 -6.15 11.93
CA CYS A 86 -3.20 -5.88 10.53
C CYS A 86 -3.56 -4.41 10.27
N GLY A 87 -3.09 -3.51 11.13
CA GLY A 87 -3.20 -2.06 11.02
C GLY A 87 -4.44 -1.47 11.66
N ASP A 88 -5.56 -2.18 11.58
CA ASP A 88 -6.84 -1.81 12.23
C ASP A 88 -7.57 -3.07 12.76
N PRO A 89 -8.33 -2.98 13.88
CA PRO A 89 -9.11 -4.12 14.39
C PRO A 89 -10.08 -4.73 13.37
N SER A 90 -10.69 -3.92 12.49
CA SER A 90 -11.59 -4.42 11.42
C SER A 90 -10.88 -5.29 10.37
N LEU A 91 -9.54 -5.27 10.36
CA LEU A 91 -8.70 -6.06 9.46
C LEU A 91 -8.10 -7.30 10.13
N ALA A 92 -8.43 -7.58 11.40
CA ALA A 92 -7.88 -8.68 12.17
C ALA A 92 -8.27 -10.07 11.61
N THR A 93 -9.49 -10.20 11.09
CA THR A 93 -10.00 -11.47 10.55
C THR A 93 -9.38 -11.77 9.19
N ALA A 94 -8.84 -12.98 9.01
CA ALA A 94 -8.30 -13.46 7.74
C ALA A 94 -9.38 -13.62 6.67
N GLY A 95 -9.05 -13.23 5.43
CA GLY A 95 -9.84 -13.52 4.23
C GLY A 95 -9.47 -14.85 3.58
N ALA A 96 -9.88 -15.00 2.33
CA ALA A 96 -9.41 -16.08 1.46
C ALA A 96 -7.96 -15.84 1.03
N PRO A 97 -7.18 -16.90 0.78
CA PRO A 97 -5.86 -16.76 0.18
C PRO A 97 -5.91 -16.01 -1.16
N VAL A 98 -5.19 -14.90 -1.26
CA VAL A 98 -5.11 -14.09 -2.48
C VAL A 98 -4.04 -14.59 -3.46
N ALA A 99 -3.17 -15.49 -2.99
CA ALA A 99 -2.11 -16.11 -3.77
C ALA A 99 -1.77 -17.49 -3.21
N THR A 100 -1.30 -18.39 -4.07
CA THR A 100 -0.72 -19.68 -3.69
C THR A 100 0.75 -19.72 -4.09
N TYR A 101 1.61 -20.13 -3.17
CA TYR A 101 3.05 -20.27 -3.37
C TYR A 101 3.53 -21.67 -2.98
N HIS A 102 4.74 -22.02 -3.42
CA HIS A 102 5.41 -23.24 -2.96
C HIS A 102 6.34 -22.92 -1.80
N ALA A 103 6.44 -23.82 -0.82
CA ALA A 103 7.39 -23.68 0.28
C ALA A 103 8.82 -23.50 -0.26
N GLY A 104 9.60 -22.60 0.34
CA GLY A 104 10.98 -22.32 -0.11
C GLY A 104 11.11 -21.46 -1.37
N SER A 105 10.01 -21.14 -2.05
CA SER A 105 10.08 -20.34 -3.28
C SER A 105 10.43 -18.87 -3.00
N VAL A 106 10.97 -18.21 -4.03
CA VAL A 106 11.19 -16.77 -4.03
C VAL A 106 9.94 -16.09 -4.60
N ILE A 107 9.32 -15.23 -3.81
CA ILE A 107 8.14 -14.46 -4.19
C ILE A 107 8.50 -12.99 -4.41
N ASN A 108 7.74 -12.31 -5.25
CA ASN A 108 7.80 -10.85 -5.38
C ASN A 108 6.76 -10.23 -4.45
N ILE A 109 7.17 -9.29 -3.61
CA ILE A 109 6.28 -8.50 -2.78
C ILE A 109 6.33 -7.06 -3.26
N GLN A 110 5.17 -6.52 -3.61
CA GLN A 110 5.01 -5.17 -4.15
C GLN A 110 4.25 -4.29 -3.16
N LEU A 111 4.77 -3.08 -2.96
CA LEU A 111 4.13 -2.00 -2.22
C LEU A 111 3.70 -0.90 -3.20
N PHE A 112 2.56 -0.29 -2.94
CA PHE A 112 2.14 0.97 -3.56
C PHE A 112 2.14 2.05 -2.50
N ILE A 113 2.98 3.08 -2.67
CA ILE A 113 3.18 4.18 -1.72
C ILE A 113 2.72 5.47 -2.40
N THR A 114 1.74 6.15 -1.82
CA THR A 114 1.17 7.39 -2.38
C THR A 114 1.73 8.64 -1.71
N ALA A 115 2.19 8.52 -0.47
CA ALA A 115 2.96 9.55 0.23
C ALA A 115 4.17 8.89 0.90
N GLN A 116 5.36 9.20 0.39
CA GLN A 116 6.60 8.59 0.83
C GLN A 116 7.20 9.35 2.03
N HIS A 117 7.60 8.60 3.06
CA HIS A 117 8.33 9.13 4.23
C HIS A 117 9.62 8.36 4.54
N GLY A 118 10.07 7.56 3.56
CA GLY A 118 11.24 6.71 3.66
C GLY A 118 11.13 5.70 4.80
N GLY A 119 12.26 5.12 5.21
CA GLY A 119 12.28 4.23 6.36
C GLY A 119 12.41 2.77 5.97
N ARG A 120 12.02 1.89 6.90
CA ARG A 120 12.30 0.46 6.85
C ARG A 120 11.03 -0.34 6.61
N HIS A 121 11.08 -1.24 5.64
CA HIS A 121 10.08 -2.27 5.41
C HIS A 121 10.60 -3.62 5.91
N VAL A 122 9.77 -4.33 6.65
CA VAL A 122 10.03 -5.71 7.09
C VAL A 122 8.82 -6.57 6.79
N PHE A 123 9.08 -7.79 6.32
CA PHE A 123 8.06 -8.78 6.02
C PHE A 123 8.21 -9.99 6.93
N ARG A 124 7.08 -10.49 7.42
CA ARG A 124 7.00 -11.71 8.22
C ARG A 124 5.96 -12.66 7.65
N LEU A 125 6.09 -13.95 7.94
CA LEU A 125 5.11 -14.95 7.60
C LEU A 125 4.63 -15.68 8.86
N CYS A 126 3.32 -15.69 9.06
CA CYS A 126 2.67 -16.50 10.07
C CYS A 126 2.03 -17.74 9.44
N PRO A 127 2.36 -18.97 9.91
CA PRO A 127 1.84 -20.23 9.38
C PRO A 127 0.42 -20.55 9.88
N GLY A 128 -0.44 -19.53 9.96
CA GLY A 128 -1.82 -19.62 10.40
C GLY A 128 -2.56 -18.29 10.20
N PRO A 129 -3.89 -18.28 10.33
CA PRO A 129 -4.71 -17.11 10.00
C PRO A 129 -4.65 -15.99 11.06
N ASN A 130 -4.16 -16.31 12.27
CA ASN A 130 -4.15 -15.41 13.41
C ASN A 130 -2.79 -14.75 13.58
N MET A 131 -2.79 -13.42 13.65
CA MET A 131 -1.60 -12.62 13.88
C MET A 131 -1.35 -12.40 15.38
N THR A 132 -0.68 -13.36 15.99
CA THR A 132 -0.29 -13.27 17.41
C THR A 132 1.10 -12.66 17.57
N SER A 133 1.36 -12.06 18.73
CA SER A 133 2.70 -11.62 19.12
C SER A 133 3.70 -12.78 19.06
N ALA A 134 3.31 -13.95 19.56
CA ALA A 134 4.11 -15.18 19.53
C ALA A 134 4.52 -15.58 18.10
N CYS A 135 3.64 -15.43 17.12
CA CYS A 135 4.00 -15.68 15.74
C CYS A 135 4.98 -14.62 15.20
N LEU A 136 4.68 -13.34 15.42
CA LEU A 136 5.50 -12.23 14.91
C LEU A 136 6.93 -12.21 15.47
N THR A 137 7.14 -12.79 16.65
CA THR A 137 8.45 -12.91 17.31
C THR A 137 9.09 -14.30 17.15
N ALA A 138 8.40 -15.26 16.52
CA ALA A 138 8.95 -16.60 16.33
C ALA A 138 10.23 -16.57 15.48
N PRO A 139 11.24 -17.40 15.82
CA PRO A 139 12.40 -17.59 14.96
C PRO A 139 11.98 -18.03 13.55
N GLY A 140 12.53 -17.40 12.52
CA GLY A 140 12.18 -17.70 11.12
C GLY A 140 10.90 -17.05 10.61
N ALA A 141 10.14 -16.31 11.45
CA ALA A 141 8.99 -15.54 10.97
C ALA A 141 9.42 -14.41 10.02
N VAL A 142 10.57 -13.77 10.26
CA VAL A 142 11.10 -12.69 9.42
C VAL A 142 11.65 -13.26 8.10
N LEU A 143 11.10 -12.80 6.98
CA LEU A 143 11.54 -13.21 5.66
C LEU A 143 12.87 -12.58 5.29
N GLN A 144 13.69 -13.35 4.56
CA GLN A 144 14.98 -12.89 4.03
C GLN A 144 14.84 -12.50 2.57
N ARG A 145 15.49 -11.41 2.18
CA ARG A 145 15.55 -11.02 0.77
C ARG A 145 16.30 -12.07 -0.03
N ALA A 146 15.84 -12.28 -1.26
CA ALA A 146 16.38 -13.32 -2.13
C ALA A 146 17.81 -13.02 -2.62
N ASP A 147 18.20 -11.75 -2.61
CA ASP A 147 19.53 -11.24 -2.98
C ASP A 147 20.57 -11.32 -1.85
N GLY A 148 20.17 -11.76 -0.65
CA GLY A 148 21.08 -11.90 0.49
C GLY A 148 21.37 -10.59 1.24
N ALA A 149 20.72 -9.48 0.92
CA ALA A 149 20.90 -8.20 1.61
C ALA A 149 20.20 -8.10 2.99
N GLY A 150 19.88 -9.26 3.58
CA GLY A 150 19.18 -9.37 4.87
C GLY A 150 17.65 -9.22 4.77
N PRO A 151 16.98 -8.95 5.90
CA PRO A 151 15.51 -8.96 5.96
C PRO A 151 14.85 -7.62 5.58
N PHE A 152 15.63 -6.54 5.54
CA PHE A 152 15.09 -5.18 5.43
C PHE A 152 15.18 -4.62 4.02
N SER A 153 14.10 -3.95 3.63
CA SER A 153 14.02 -3.10 2.45
C SER A 153 13.84 -1.65 2.88
N TRP A 154 14.33 -0.72 2.06
CA TRP A 154 14.40 0.69 2.44
C TRP A 154 13.91 1.56 1.30
N THR A 155 13.14 2.60 1.63
CA THR A 155 12.71 3.62 0.68
C THR A 155 13.32 4.98 1.03
N PRO A 156 13.59 5.84 0.02
CA PRO A 156 13.99 7.23 0.25
C PRO A 156 12.84 8.05 0.84
N ARG A 157 13.14 9.18 1.49
CA ARG A 157 12.11 10.06 2.08
C ARG A 157 11.31 10.81 1.04
N GLU A 158 11.94 11.25 -0.04
CA GLU A 158 11.33 12.14 -1.03
C GLU A 158 10.70 11.39 -2.22
N GLY A 159 10.61 10.07 -2.13
CA GLY A 159 10.23 9.21 -3.25
C GLY A 159 11.39 8.94 -4.20
N GLY A 160 11.10 8.24 -5.30
CA GLY A 160 12.08 7.80 -6.27
C GLY A 160 12.71 6.43 -5.97
N PRO A 161 13.53 5.90 -6.90
CA PRO A 161 14.18 4.62 -6.69
C PRO A 161 15.09 4.68 -5.46
N SER A 162 15.13 3.60 -4.66
CA SER A 162 16.13 3.54 -3.59
C SER A 162 17.54 3.50 -4.20
N PRO A 163 18.51 4.29 -3.70
CA PRO A 163 19.85 4.41 -4.30
C PRO A 163 20.70 3.14 -4.24
N ALA A 164 20.23 2.08 -3.55
CA ALA A 164 20.99 0.86 -3.36
C ALA A 164 20.89 -0.06 -4.61
N PRO A 165 22.00 -0.68 -5.07
CA PRO A 165 22.01 -1.52 -6.29
C PRO A 165 21.08 -2.75 -6.24
N SER A 166 20.63 -3.16 -5.05
CA SER A 166 19.69 -4.27 -4.83
C SER A 166 18.30 -3.81 -4.37
N ALA A 167 17.99 -2.50 -4.46
CA ALA A 167 16.81 -1.81 -3.95
C ALA A 167 15.43 -2.31 -4.40
N GLY A 168 15.34 -3.42 -5.12
CA GLY A 168 14.10 -3.85 -5.75
C GLY A 168 13.82 -3.11 -7.05
N THR A 169 12.65 -3.35 -7.64
CA THR A 169 12.19 -2.61 -8.83
C THR A 169 11.38 -1.39 -8.39
N TYR A 170 11.51 -0.30 -9.13
CA TYR A 170 10.77 0.94 -8.89
C TYR A 170 10.03 1.38 -10.15
N ALA A 171 8.82 1.90 -9.99
CA ALA A 171 8.09 2.62 -11.03
C ALA A 171 7.16 3.69 -10.43
N ARG A 172 6.94 4.79 -11.13
CA ARG A 172 5.78 5.65 -10.86
C ARG A 172 4.53 4.97 -11.40
N ALA A 173 3.43 5.06 -10.67
CA ALA A 173 2.14 4.50 -11.10
C ALA A 173 0.97 5.37 -10.64
N ILE A 174 -0.14 5.26 -11.35
CA ILE A 174 -1.42 5.86 -10.96
C ILE A 174 -2.40 4.72 -10.74
N ARG A 175 -3.10 4.73 -9.61
CA ARG A 175 -4.08 3.70 -9.29
C ARG A 175 -5.33 4.29 -8.69
N ALA A 176 -6.49 3.93 -9.25
CA ALA A 176 -7.78 4.51 -8.89
C ALA A 176 -7.76 6.05 -8.84
N GLY A 177 -7.04 6.68 -9.79
CA GLY A 177 -6.87 8.14 -9.84
C GLY A 177 -5.83 8.73 -8.87
N ILE A 178 -5.20 7.90 -8.03
CA ILE A 178 -4.20 8.33 -7.05
C ILE A 178 -2.79 8.05 -7.60
N GLY A 179 -1.98 9.10 -7.72
CA GLY A 179 -0.57 8.96 -8.07
C GLY A 179 0.25 8.36 -6.92
N GLY A 180 1.24 7.54 -7.25
CA GLY A 180 2.13 6.93 -6.27
C GLY A 180 3.31 6.21 -6.91
N GLU A 181 3.94 5.39 -6.09
CA GLU A 181 5.19 4.69 -6.40
C GLU A 181 5.03 3.20 -6.11
N LEU A 182 5.42 2.38 -7.08
CA LEU A 182 5.52 0.94 -6.93
C LEU A 182 6.95 0.57 -6.57
N TYR A 183 7.10 -0.12 -5.45
CA TYR A 183 8.34 -0.77 -5.06
C TYR A 183 8.14 -2.27 -5.01
N ALA A 184 9.08 -3.05 -5.54
CA ALA A 184 9.00 -4.51 -5.46
C ALA A 184 10.32 -5.13 -5.00
N TRP A 185 10.24 -6.04 -4.04
CA TRP A 185 11.38 -6.82 -3.57
C TRP A 185 11.10 -8.31 -3.63
N ARG A 186 12.16 -9.08 -3.82
CA ARG A 186 12.09 -10.55 -3.84
C ARG A 186 12.46 -11.12 -2.49
N TYR A 187 11.58 -11.93 -1.92
CA TYR A 187 11.75 -12.56 -0.61
C TYR A 187 11.63 -14.08 -0.69
N ARG A 188 12.39 -14.81 0.13
CA ARG A 188 12.33 -16.27 0.23
C ARG A 188 11.30 -16.68 1.28
N LEU A 189 10.35 -17.52 0.90
CA LEU A 189 9.48 -18.21 1.84
C LEU A 189 10.26 -19.31 2.58
N PRO A 190 9.91 -19.67 3.82
CA PRO A 190 10.55 -20.78 4.52
C PRO A 190 10.32 -22.12 3.80
N ALA A 191 11.35 -22.95 3.67
CA ALA A 191 11.29 -24.22 2.92
C ALA A 191 10.40 -25.29 3.55
N GLY A 192 10.27 -25.28 4.88
CA GLY A 192 9.48 -26.27 5.64
C GLY A 192 8.09 -25.80 6.05
N VAL A 193 7.63 -24.63 5.59
CA VAL A 193 6.33 -24.08 5.99
C VAL A 193 5.30 -24.34 4.90
N THR A 194 4.20 -24.97 5.28
CA THR A 194 2.98 -25.10 4.47
C THR A 194 1.77 -24.69 5.28
N CYS A 195 0.73 -24.21 4.61
CA CYS A 195 -0.47 -23.69 5.26
C CYS A 195 -1.60 -23.50 4.23
N GLU A 196 -2.82 -23.77 4.66
CA GLU A 196 -4.01 -23.43 3.87
C GLU A 196 -4.34 -21.94 3.93
N ARG A 197 -4.06 -21.30 5.07
CA ARG A 197 -4.19 -19.84 5.28
C ARG A 197 -3.06 -19.34 6.15
N CYS A 198 -1.97 -18.89 5.52
CA CYS A 198 -0.92 -18.09 6.14
C CYS A 198 -1.26 -16.61 6.05
N VAL A 199 -0.58 -15.81 6.87
CA VAL A 199 -0.57 -14.35 6.73
C VAL A 199 0.84 -13.88 6.42
N LEU A 200 1.02 -13.26 5.26
CA LEU A 200 2.17 -12.42 4.96
C LEU A 200 1.92 -11.04 5.58
N TRP A 201 2.78 -10.66 6.51
CA TRP A 201 2.65 -9.42 7.27
C TRP A 201 3.74 -8.43 6.88
N TRP A 202 3.36 -7.18 6.67
CA TRP A 202 4.27 -6.07 6.40
C TRP A 202 4.19 -5.06 7.54
N ARG A 203 5.35 -4.60 7.99
CA ARG A 203 5.50 -3.38 8.77
C ARG A 203 6.40 -2.42 8.04
N TRP A 204 5.92 -1.19 7.90
CA TRP A 204 6.72 -0.04 7.53
C TRP A 204 6.89 0.85 8.74
N SER A 205 8.12 1.10 9.15
CA SER A 205 8.46 2.17 10.10
C SER A 205 9.03 3.33 9.28
N THR A 206 8.33 4.46 9.25
CA THR A 206 8.75 5.62 8.44
C THR A 206 10.02 6.26 8.98
N GLY A 207 10.71 7.03 8.14
CA GLY A 207 11.94 7.72 8.52
C GLY A 207 11.73 9.17 8.95
N ASN A 208 10.58 9.78 8.69
CA ASN A 208 10.36 11.22 8.81
C ASN A 208 10.34 11.78 10.24
N SER A 209 9.96 10.97 11.24
CA SER A 209 9.89 11.41 12.65
C SER A 209 11.09 11.01 13.50
N CYS A 210 11.78 9.94 13.13
CA CYS A 210 12.98 9.45 13.80
C CYS A 210 13.81 8.59 12.84
N THR A 211 15.09 8.44 13.13
CA THR A 211 15.98 7.58 12.35
C THR A 211 15.82 6.14 12.81
N VAL A 212 15.26 5.28 11.94
CA VAL A 212 15.10 3.85 12.25
C VAL A 212 16.50 3.21 12.44
N PRO A 213 16.79 2.55 13.56
CA PRO A 213 18.08 1.87 13.76
C PRO A 213 18.43 0.91 12.61
N GLY A 214 19.67 0.99 12.15
CA GLY A 214 20.16 0.26 10.97
C GLY A 214 19.84 0.92 9.62
N SER A 215 19.32 2.16 9.62
CA SER A 215 19.09 2.93 8.39
C SER A 215 20.38 3.10 7.58
N PRO A 216 20.34 2.93 6.25
CA PRO A 216 21.44 3.29 5.38
C PRO A 216 21.78 4.78 5.51
N ALA A 217 23.05 5.13 5.30
CA ALA A 217 23.53 6.51 5.43
C ALA A 217 22.74 7.50 4.57
N TRP A 218 22.34 7.10 3.35
CA TRP A 218 21.56 7.93 2.41
C TRP A 218 20.14 8.25 2.89
N LEU A 219 19.63 7.56 3.91
CA LEU A 219 18.29 7.79 4.46
C LEU A 219 18.30 8.74 5.68
N SER A 220 19.47 8.90 6.31
CA SER A 220 19.64 9.75 7.49
C SER A 220 19.77 11.21 7.08
N THR A 221 19.00 12.08 7.73
CA THR A 221 19.10 13.54 7.58
C THR A 221 20.01 14.18 8.62
N GLY A 222 20.67 13.38 9.47
CA GLY A 222 21.59 13.84 10.53
C GLY A 222 20.92 14.53 11.73
N ASN A 223 19.69 15.02 11.59
CA ASN A 223 19.04 15.89 12.59
C ASN A 223 17.91 15.21 13.38
N LEU A 224 17.61 13.93 13.13
CA LEU A 224 16.55 13.20 13.82
C LEU A 224 17.12 12.19 14.83
N PRO A 225 16.55 12.11 16.05
CA PRO A 225 16.96 11.10 17.02
C PRO A 225 16.68 9.69 16.48
N ALA A 226 17.39 8.70 17.01
CA ALA A 226 17.09 7.30 16.72
C ALA A 226 15.70 6.93 17.26
N CYS A 227 14.93 6.14 16.50
CA CYS A 227 13.65 5.64 16.98
C CYS A 227 13.85 4.80 18.26
N GLY A 228 13.04 5.06 19.28
CA GLY A 228 13.16 4.48 20.63
C GLY A 228 13.99 5.32 21.59
N SER A 229 14.80 6.27 21.10
CA SER A 229 15.53 7.22 21.95
C SER A 229 14.68 8.43 22.29
N TRP A 230 14.66 8.85 23.56
CA TRP A 230 13.95 10.06 24.02
C TRP A 230 12.45 10.08 23.67
N GLY A 231 11.82 8.92 23.58
CA GLY A 231 10.41 8.79 23.19
C GLY A 231 10.14 8.99 21.68
N ALA A 232 11.19 9.13 20.86
CA ALA A 232 11.04 9.30 19.42
C ALA A 232 10.42 8.04 18.78
N TYR A 233 9.34 8.24 18.03
CA TYR A 233 8.57 7.16 17.40
C TYR A 233 8.34 7.43 15.92
N PRO A 234 8.43 6.40 15.06
CA PRO A 234 8.04 6.54 13.67
C PRO A 234 6.52 6.47 13.53
N GLU A 235 6.02 6.99 12.41
CA GLU A 235 4.71 6.56 11.92
C GLU A 235 4.84 5.13 11.39
N GLU A 236 3.81 4.31 11.55
CA GLU A 236 3.89 2.89 11.19
C GLU A 236 2.69 2.39 10.42
N PHE A 237 2.95 1.57 9.40
CA PHE A 237 1.91 0.92 8.60
C PHE A 237 2.03 -0.58 8.79
N MET A 238 0.90 -1.23 9.09
CA MET A 238 0.83 -2.67 9.24
C MET A 238 -0.20 -3.21 8.25
N ASN A 239 0.19 -4.17 7.42
CA ASN A 239 -0.75 -4.84 6.51
C ASN A 239 -0.59 -6.35 6.62
N CYS A 240 -1.68 -7.06 6.32
CA CYS A 240 -1.74 -8.51 6.26
C CYS A 240 -2.24 -8.93 4.89
N ALA A 241 -1.57 -9.86 4.21
CA ALA A 241 -2.04 -10.50 3.00
C ALA A 241 -2.20 -12.00 3.27
N ASP A 242 -3.39 -12.54 3.02
CA ASP A 242 -3.67 -13.95 3.28
C ASP A 242 -3.20 -14.79 2.09
N VAL A 243 -2.37 -15.81 2.32
CA VAL A 243 -1.74 -16.61 1.26
C VAL A 243 -1.78 -18.09 1.60
N ARG A 244 -1.72 -18.93 0.57
CA ARG A 244 -1.60 -20.39 0.70
C ARG A 244 -0.18 -20.81 0.37
N ILE A 245 0.40 -21.71 1.16
CA ILE A 245 1.71 -22.28 0.86
C ILE A 245 1.59 -23.80 0.80
N VAL A 246 1.90 -24.35 -0.36
CA VAL A 246 1.83 -25.79 -0.64
C VAL A 246 3.23 -26.37 -0.78
N VAL A 247 3.32 -27.70 -0.71
CA VAL A 247 4.56 -28.43 -0.97
C VAL A 247 5.04 -28.12 -2.40
N PRO A 248 6.36 -27.95 -2.63
CA PRO A 248 6.89 -27.88 -3.98
C PRO A 248 6.60 -29.15 -4.76
N PRO A 249 6.37 -29.08 -6.08
CA PRO A 249 6.34 -30.30 -6.89
C PRO A 249 7.67 -31.05 -6.74
N PRO A 250 7.65 -32.41 -6.78
CA PRO A 250 8.88 -33.19 -6.72
C PRO A 250 9.83 -32.75 -7.83
N SER A 251 11.10 -32.62 -7.49
CA SER A 251 12.13 -32.24 -8.47
C SER A 251 12.15 -33.27 -9.60
N PRO A 252 12.26 -32.85 -10.87
CA PRO A 252 12.46 -33.81 -11.95
C PRO A 252 13.73 -34.62 -11.66
N PRO A 253 13.76 -35.92 -12.02
CA PRO A 253 14.94 -36.74 -11.80
C PRO A 253 16.16 -36.07 -12.44
N PRO A 254 17.35 -36.16 -11.80
CA PRO A 254 18.56 -35.60 -12.38
C PRO A 254 18.71 -36.11 -13.81
N ARG A 255 18.89 -35.20 -14.77
CA ARG A 255 19.19 -35.61 -16.14
C ARG A 255 20.40 -36.55 -16.07
N PRO A 256 20.35 -37.72 -16.73
CA PRO A 256 21.53 -38.55 -16.82
C PRO A 256 22.70 -37.69 -17.34
N PRO A 257 23.92 -37.87 -16.81
CA PRO A 257 25.07 -37.13 -17.30
C PRO A 257 25.10 -37.29 -18.82
N LEU A 258 25.17 -36.17 -19.54
CA LEU A 258 25.44 -36.17 -20.97
C LEU A 258 26.73 -36.96 -21.16
N ARG A 259 26.62 -38.21 -21.60
CA ARG A 259 27.75 -38.94 -22.17
C ARG A 259 28.17 -38.09 -23.36
N LEU A 260 29.30 -37.38 -23.23
CA LEU A 260 29.96 -36.74 -24.36
C LEU A 260 30.20 -37.84 -25.40
N PRO A 261 29.54 -37.83 -26.57
CA PRO A 261 29.84 -38.79 -27.59
C PRO A 261 31.11 -38.28 -28.27
N PHE A 262 32.19 -39.03 -28.05
CA PHE A 262 33.43 -39.04 -28.84
C PHE A 262 34.34 -37.80 -28.76
N PRO A 263 35.66 -37.99 -28.95
CA PRO A 263 36.60 -36.88 -29.18
C PRO A 263 36.10 -36.04 -30.36
N ARG A 264 36.15 -34.71 -30.23
CA ARG A 264 35.88 -33.79 -31.35
C ARG A 264 36.80 -34.17 -32.51
N PRO A 265 36.26 -34.37 -33.73
CA PRO A 265 37.09 -34.49 -34.93
C PRO A 265 38.00 -33.26 -35.06
N PRO A 266 39.22 -33.41 -35.60
CA PRO A 266 40.08 -32.26 -35.87
C PRO A 266 39.36 -31.25 -36.77
N PRO A 267 39.62 -29.94 -36.59
CA PRO A 267 38.95 -28.90 -37.35
C PRO A 267 39.18 -29.12 -38.86
N PRO A 268 38.12 -29.10 -39.70
CA PRO A 268 38.29 -29.18 -41.13
C PRO A 268 39.09 -27.99 -41.63
N ARG A 269 39.92 -28.23 -42.66
CA ARG A 269 40.73 -27.18 -43.33
C ARG A 269 39.85 -25.99 -43.73
N PRO A 270 40.39 -24.76 -43.72
CA PRO A 270 39.66 -23.57 -44.12
C PRO A 270 39.11 -23.76 -45.55
N ARG A 271 37.78 -23.74 -45.69
CA ARG A 271 37.14 -23.67 -47.00
C ARG A 271 37.37 -22.26 -47.57
N PRO A 272 37.58 -22.13 -48.90
CA PRO A 272 37.63 -20.83 -49.54
C PRO A 272 36.32 -20.07 -49.29
N PRO A 273 36.39 -18.73 -49.15
CA PRO A 273 35.22 -17.91 -48.85
C PRO A 273 34.16 -18.06 -49.95
N PRO A 274 32.88 -18.13 -49.59
CA PRO A 274 31.81 -18.21 -50.57
C PRO A 274 31.73 -16.91 -51.39
N PRO A 275 31.26 -16.97 -52.64
CA PRO A 275 31.08 -15.78 -53.47
C PRO A 275 30.09 -14.80 -52.81
N PRO A 276 30.23 -13.49 -53.06
CA PRO A 276 29.39 -12.47 -52.46
C PRO A 276 27.92 -12.72 -52.81
N ARG A 277 27.05 -12.70 -51.79
CA ARG A 277 25.60 -12.82 -51.97
C ARG A 277 25.06 -11.63 -52.77
N PRO A 278 24.08 -11.84 -53.67
CA PRO A 278 23.37 -10.74 -54.30
C PRO A 278 22.68 -9.86 -53.27
N ARG A 279 22.69 -8.55 -53.51
CA ARG A 279 22.06 -7.52 -52.68
C ARG A 279 20.56 -7.83 -52.54
N PRO A 280 19.97 -7.76 -51.33
CA PRO A 280 18.52 -7.91 -51.17
C PRO A 280 17.78 -6.84 -51.97
N SER A 281 16.74 -7.25 -52.68
CA SER A 281 15.80 -6.35 -53.33
C SER A 281 15.13 -5.44 -52.29
N PRO A 282 14.78 -4.19 -52.63
CA PRO A 282 14.14 -3.28 -51.69
C PRO A 282 12.79 -3.87 -51.21
N PRO A 283 12.39 -3.59 -49.95
CA PRO A 283 11.15 -4.10 -49.41
C PRO A 283 9.98 -3.60 -50.26
N ARG A 284 9.12 -4.51 -50.71
CA ARG A 284 7.84 -4.13 -51.32
C ARG A 284 7.02 -3.43 -50.25
N ASN A 285 6.48 -2.26 -50.59
CA ASN A 285 5.53 -1.51 -49.78
C ASN A 285 4.39 -2.44 -49.33
N ARG A 286 4.43 -2.86 -48.06
CA ARG A 286 3.32 -3.59 -47.46
C ARG A 286 2.21 -2.57 -47.16
N PRO A 287 0.97 -2.80 -47.60
CA PRO A 287 -0.14 -1.93 -47.22
C PRO A 287 -0.22 -1.83 -45.69
N PRO A 288 -0.56 -0.66 -45.13
CA PRO A 288 -0.78 -0.53 -43.70
C PRO A 288 -1.87 -1.52 -43.26
N SER A 289 -1.62 -2.22 -42.16
CA SER A 289 -2.61 -3.09 -41.54
C SER A 289 -3.89 -2.29 -41.24
N PRO A 290 -5.08 -2.88 -41.43
CA PRO A 290 -6.32 -2.21 -41.05
C PRO A 290 -6.28 -1.87 -39.55
N PRO A 291 -6.87 -0.73 -39.14
CA PRO A 291 -6.94 -0.37 -37.74
C PRO A 291 -7.67 -1.47 -36.95
N PRO A 292 -7.25 -1.77 -35.72
CA PRO A 292 -7.94 -2.74 -34.88
C PRO A 292 -9.41 -2.31 -34.70
N PRO A 293 -10.35 -3.27 -34.58
CA PRO A 293 -11.74 -2.94 -34.31
C PRO A 293 -11.85 -2.13 -33.01
N PRO A 294 -12.82 -1.20 -32.90
CA PRO A 294 -13.03 -0.41 -31.70
C PRO A 294 -13.27 -1.34 -30.51
N VAL A 295 -12.52 -1.11 -29.42
CA VAL A 295 -12.65 -1.85 -28.17
C VAL A 295 -14.05 -1.62 -27.61
N GLN A 296 -14.93 -2.62 -27.74
CA GLN A 296 -16.25 -2.59 -27.13
C GLN A 296 -16.08 -2.74 -25.61
N LEU A 297 -16.53 -1.74 -24.85
CA LEU A 297 -16.55 -1.82 -23.40
C LEU A 297 -17.44 -2.99 -22.96
N PRO A 298 -17.06 -3.74 -21.91
CA PRO A 298 -17.89 -4.83 -21.44
C PRO A 298 -19.26 -4.30 -20.97
N PRO A 299 -20.36 -5.04 -21.22
CA PRO A 299 -21.73 -4.54 -21.03
C PRO A 299 -22.02 -3.98 -19.63
N TRP A 300 -21.36 -4.49 -18.60
CA TRP A 300 -21.53 -4.05 -17.21
C TRP A 300 -21.08 -2.59 -16.98
N MET A 301 -20.14 -2.06 -17.78
CA MET A 301 -19.68 -0.68 -17.63
C MET A 301 -20.78 0.34 -17.96
N LEU A 302 -21.73 -0.02 -18.84
CA LEU A 302 -22.90 0.82 -19.12
C LEU A 302 -23.78 0.99 -17.87
N ALA A 303 -23.69 0.07 -16.91
CA ALA A 303 -24.39 0.11 -15.64
C ALA A 303 -23.62 0.80 -14.50
N CYS A 304 -22.36 1.15 -14.74
CA CYS A 304 -21.47 1.76 -13.76
C CYS A 304 -21.25 3.26 -14.04
N THR A 305 -22.31 4.07 -13.94
CA THR A 305 -22.26 5.52 -14.26
C THR A 305 -22.79 6.38 -13.12
N ALA A 306 -22.32 7.63 -13.03
CA ALA A 306 -22.78 8.58 -12.02
C ALA A 306 -24.30 8.85 -12.10
N ALA A 307 -24.86 8.86 -13.31
CA ALA A 307 -26.30 9.00 -13.52
C ALA A 307 -27.09 7.82 -12.91
N LYS A 308 -26.64 6.58 -13.12
CA LYS A 308 -27.25 5.39 -12.52
C LYS A 308 -27.08 5.36 -11.00
N ALA A 309 -25.92 5.79 -10.50
CA ALA A 309 -25.68 5.92 -9.06
C ALA A 309 -26.62 6.93 -8.42
N ALA A 310 -26.80 8.11 -9.03
CA ALA A 310 -27.70 9.15 -8.54
C ALA A 310 -29.15 8.65 -8.49
N GLN A 311 -29.64 8.02 -9.56
CA GLN A 311 -30.98 7.44 -9.61
C GLN A 311 -31.16 6.35 -8.55
N PHE A 312 -30.19 5.44 -8.41
CA PHE A 312 -30.25 4.36 -7.44
C PHE A 312 -30.26 4.87 -6.01
N CYS A 313 -29.33 5.78 -5.66
CA CYS A 313 -29.19 6.32 -4.31
C CYS A 313 -30.37 7.19 -3.87
N ALA A 314 -31.08 7.84 -4.80
CA ALA A 314 -32.32 8.56 -4.50
C ALA A 314 -33.42 7.65 -3.93
N ALA A 315 -33.37 6.34 -4.21
CA ALA A 315 -34.31 5.35 -3.71
C ALA A 315 -33.83 4.60 -2.45
N GLN A 316 -32.62 4.91 -1.95
CA GLN A 316 -32.05 4.23 -0.79
C GLN A 316 -32.35 4.96 0.53
N PRO A 317 -32.31 4.25 1.68
CA PRO A 317 -32.38 4.89 2.99
C PRO A 317 -31.28 5.95 3.16
N ALA A 318 -31.60 7.00 3.90
CA ALA A 318 -30.68 8.11 4.19
C ALA A 318 -29.60 7.69 5.22
N VAL A 319 -28.72 6.77 4.82
CA VAL A 319 -27.56 6.31 5.59
C VAL A 319 -26.33 6.25 4.68
N ASP A 320 -25.15 6.58 5.21
CA ASP A 320 -23.88 6.38 4.48
C ASP A 320 -23.65 4.88 4.31
N ARG A 321 -23.85 4.40 3.08
CA ARG A 321 -23.78 2.98 2.76
C ARG A 321 -23.45 2.74 1.31
N PHE A 322 -22.82 1.60 1.07
CA PHE A 322 -22.47 1.10 -0.25
C PHE A 322 -23.45 0.02 -0.71
N TYR A 323 -23.81 0.08 -1.98
CA TYR A 323 -24.75 -0.83 -2.62
C TYR A 323 -24.16 -1.38 -3.91
N ALA A 324 -24.30 -2.68 -4.13
CA ALA A 324 -23.89 -3.29 -5.38
C ALA A 324 -24.69 -2.67 -6.54
N ALA A 325 -24.01 -2.30 -7.63
CA ALA A 325 -24.68 -1.69 -8.77
C ALA A 325 -25.46 -2.76 -9.54
N PRO A 326 -26.77 -2.56 -9.79
CA PRO A 326 -27.61 -3.48 -10.57
C PRO A 326 -27.05 -3.78 -11.95
N GLY A 327 -27.19 -5.03 -12.41
CA GLY A 327 -26.72 -5.46 -13.73
C GLY A 327 -25.20 -5.46 -13.92
N THR A 328 -24.40 -5.32 -12.85
CA THR A 328 -22.92 -5.29 -12.95
C THR A 328 -22.21 -6.54 -12.47
N ALA A 329 -22.96 -7.57 -12.06
CA ALA A 329 -22.42 -8.74 -11.36
C ALA A 329 -21.53 -8.34 -10.17
N CYS A 330 -21.91 -7.28 -9.46
CA CYS A 330 -21.20 -6.69 -8.32
C CYS A 330 -19.78 -6.18 -8.65
N ARG A 331 -19.37 -6.07 -9.92
CA ARG A 331 -18.08 -5.47 -10.29
C ARG A 331 -18.04 -3.96 -10.07
N CYS A 332 -19.21 -3.34 -10.00
CA CYS A 332 -19.42 -1.94 -9.70
C CYS A 332 -20.33 -1.79 -8.49
N PHE A 333 -20.18 -0.70 -7.77
CA PHE A 333 -21.00 -0.38 -6.61
C PHE A 333 -21.05 1.13 -6.39
N PHE A 334 -22.10 1.57 -5.70
CA PHE A 334 -22.40 2.97 -5.45
C PHE A 334 -22.28 3.28 -3.96
N ARG A 335 -21.76 4.47 -3.63
CA ARG A 335 -21.89 5.05 -2.30
C ARG A 335 -23.05 6.03 -2.28
N CYS A 336 -24.00 5.79 -1.39
CA CYS A 336 -25.08 6.70 -1.12
C CYS A 336 -24.80 7.37 0.22
N VAL A 337 -24.69 8.70 0.23
CA VAL A 337 -24.49 9.49 1.46
C VAL A 337 -25.60 10.54 1.52
N PRO A 338 -26.30 10.69 2.65
CA PRO A 338 -27.35 11.69 2.79
C PRO A 338 -26.83 13.10 2.53
N GLY A 339 -27.46 13.80 1.58
CA GLY A 339 -27.09 15.18 1.24
C GLY A 339 -25.85 15.33 0.35
N PHE A 340 -25.24 14.24 -0.12
CA PHE A 340 -24.10 14.31 -1.05
C PHE A 340 -24.36 13.54 -2.35
N PRO A 341 -23.70 13.92 -3.46
CA PRO A 341 -23.79 13.18 -4.72
C PRO A 341 -23.36 11.72 -4.57
N ALA A 342 -24.11 10.83 -5.21
CA ALA A 342 -23.76 9.42 -5.28
C ALA A 342 -22.40 9.25 -5.98
N THR A 343 -21.55 8.37 -5.44
CA THR A 343 -20.21 8.12 -5.99
C THR A 343 -20.12 6.70 -6.54
N VAL A 344 -19.40 6.52 -7.66
CA VAL A 344 -19.25 5.23 -8.35
C VAL A 344 -17.86 4.65 -8.07
N TYR A 345 -17.81 3.35 -7.80
CA TYR A 345 -16.57 2.62 -7.57
C TYR A 345 -16.60 1.27 -8.27
N THR A 346 -15.41 0.72 -8.53
CA THR A 346 -15.21 -0.62 -9.06
C THR A 346 -14.23 -1.38 -8.19
N CYS A 347 -14.42 -2.69 -8.08
CA CYS A 347 -13.42 -3.56 -7.49
C CYS A 347 -12.31 -3.86 -8.49
N ASP A 348 -11.09 -4.08 -8.01
CA ASP A 348 -10.02 -4.61 -8.87
C ASP A 348 -10.32 -6.05 -9.25
N ASP A 349 -10.08 -6.43 -10.51
CA ASP A 349 -10.26 -7.81 -10.96
C ASP A 349 -9.33 -8.77 -10.18
N PRO A 350 -9.82 -9.95 -9.74
CA PRO A 350 -11.13 -10.56 -9.99
C PRO A 350 -12.17 -10.35 -8.85
N LEU A 351 -12.00 -9.34 -8.00
CA LEU A 351 -12.86 -9.10 -6.84
C LEU A 351 -14.23 -8.53 -7.26
N VAL A 352 -15.24 -8.75 -6.43
CA VAL A 352 -16.59 -8.18 -6.58
C VAL A 352 -17.07 -7.61 -5.26
N PHE A 353 -17.97 -6.63 -5.30
CA PHE A 353 -18.43 -5.91 -4.13
C PHE A 353 -19.35 -6.77 -3.25
N ASN A 354 -18.94 -6.99 -2.01
CA ASN A 354 -19.71 -7.66 -0.97
C ASN A 354 -20.59 -6.64 -0.24
N GLN A 355 -21.87 -6.56 -0.60
CA GLN A 355 -22.79 -5.60 0.02
C GLN A 355 -23.05 -5.88 1.52
N ALA A 356 -22.96 -7.13 1.97
CA ALA A 356 -23.09 -7.42 3.39
C ALA A 356 -21.88 -6.89 4.17
N ALA A 357 -20.68 -7.11 3.63
CA ALA A 357 -19.43 -6.76 4.29
C ALA A 357 -18.94 -5.32 4.01
N GLN A 358 -19.56 -4.63 3.04
CA GLN A 358 -19.26 -3.25 2.62
C GLN A 358 -17.85 -3.07 2.04
N TYR A 359 -17.32 -4.08 1.35
CA TYR A 359 -16.01 -4.03 0.72
C TYR A 359 -15.89 -4.96 -0.50
N CYS A 360 -14.83 -4.80 -1.30
CA CYS A 360 -14.51 -5.74 -2.39
C CYS A 360 -14.00 -7.07 -1.82
N ASP A 361 -14.56 -8.18 -2.29
CA ASP A 361 -14.28 -9.51 -1.78
C ASP A 361 -14.19 -10.51 -2.93
N TRP A 362 -13.74 -11.72 -2.62
CA TRP A 362 -13.68 -12.79 -3.60
C TRP A 362 -15.10 -13.23 -4.00
N PRO A 363 -15.37 -13.48 -5.29
CA PRO A 363 -16.70 -13.88 -5.77
C PRO A 363 -17.32 -15.07 -5.02
N SER A 364 -16.49 -15.99 -4.51
CA SER A 364 -16.95 -17.13 -3.70
C SER A 364 -17.54 -16.78 -2.33
N TYR A 365 -17.32 -15.56 -1.84
CA TYR A 365 -17.87 -15.06 -0.57
C TYR A 365 -18.96 -14.00 -0.79
N VAL A 366 -19.31 -13.71 -2.05
CA VAL A 366 -20.29 -12.69 -2.41
C VAL A 366 -21.50 -13.35 -3.04
N THR A 367 -22.65 -13.25 -2.37
CA THR A 367 -23.93 -13.57 -2.99
C THR A 367 -24.44 -12.32 -3.68
N CYS A 368 -24.14 -12.20 -4.98
CA CYS A 368 -24.55 -11.04 -5.77
C CYS A 368 -26.00 -11.20 -6.24
N THR A 369 -26.95 -10.54 -5.56
CA THR A 369 -28.40 -10.67 -5.85
C THR A 369 -28.98 -9.50 -6.63
N VAL A 370 -28.16 -8.54 -7.07
CA VAL A 370 -28.62 -7.35 -7.79
C VAL A 370 -28.78 -7.65 -9.28
N ALA A 371 -29.98 -8.10 -9.64
CA ALA A 371 -30.47 -8.23 -11.03
C ALA A 371 -30.40 -6.88 -11.76
#